data_AF-A0A0K2TN93-F1
#
_entry.id   AF-A0A0K2TN93-F1
#
_cell.length_a   1.000
_cell.length_b   1.000
_cell.length_c   1.000
_cell.angle_alpha   90.00
_cell.angle_beta   90.00
_cell.angle_gamma   90.00
#
_symmetry.space_group_name_H-M   'P 1'
#
loop_
_entity.id
_entity.type
_entity.pdbx_description
1 polymer ?
#
loop_
_entity_poly.entity_id
_entity_poly.type
_entity_poly.pdbx_seq_one_letter_code
_entity_poly.pdbx_strand_id
1 'polypeptide(L)'
;MSCFFGILLVSGYCSVPRRRLCWQFQPVTYNEAIAKSLRRDRFDEIMKYFHAIDNPFQTSNHKFAKVQALFDILNTNFSKFGEVFDPTYVSIDEAMNPYFERHPSKQFLRGNPSG
;
A
#
# COMPACT_ATOMS: atom_id res chain seq x y z
N MET A 1 -3.25 -6.62 13.87
CA MET A 1 -3.40 -6.08 12.50
C MET A 1 -3.43 -4.56 12.46
N SER A 2 -4.17 -3.86 13.33
CA SER A 2 -4.26 -2.38 13.30
C SER A 2 -2.92 -1.66 13.41
N CYS A 3 -2.00 -2.12 14.29
CA CYS A 3 -0.65 -1.52 14.38
C CYS A 3 0.16 -1.65 13.07
N PHE A 4 -0.02 -2.74 12.32
CA PHE A 4 0.68 -2.93 11.04
C PHE A 4 0.23 -1.87 10.02
N PHE A 5 -1.09 -1.67 9.87
CA PHE A 5 -1.63 -0.62 9.00
C PHE A 5 -1.31 0.79 9.51
N GLY A 6 -1.33 1.02 10.83
CA GLY A 6 -0.90 2.28 11.43
C GLY A 6 0.55 2.61 11.10
N ILE A 7 1.45 1.63 11.15
CA ILE A 7 2.86 1.81 10.75
C ILE A 7 2.97 2.11 9.26
N LEU A 8 2.18 1.46 8.39
CA LEU A 8 2.15 1.79 6.95
C LEU A 8 1.74 3.25 6.71
N LEU A 9 0.70 3.73 7.39
CA LEU A 9 0.24 5.12 7.31
C LEU A 9 1.33 6.10 7.77
N VAL A 10 1.92 5.87 8.95
CA VAL A 10 2.99 6.73 9.48
C VAL A 10 4.22 6.72 8.56
N SER A 11 4.55 5.57 7.96
CA SER A 11 5.70 5.46 7.04
C SER A 11 5.50 6.19 5.71
N GLY A 12 4.25 6.43 5.29
CA GLY A 12 3.94 7.28 4.15
C GLY A 12 4.11 8.77 4.45
N TYR A 13 3.87 9.18 5.70
CA TYR A 13 4.05 10.56 6.16
C TYR A 13 5.52 10.88 6.49
N CYS A 14 6.15 10.06 7.35
CA CYS A 14 7.55 10.18 7.72
C CYS A 14 8.36 9.06 7.05
N SER A 15 8.67 9.26 5.76
CA SER A 15 9.40 8.27 4.98
C SER A 15 10.91 8.30 5.26
N VAL A 16 11.52 7.11 5.33
CA VAL A 16 12.97 6.92 5.45
C VAL A 16 13.46 6.04 4.30
N PRO A 17 14.73 6.15 3.86
CA PRO A 17 15.23 5.43 2.68
C PRO A 17 15.03 3.91 2.74
N ARG A 18 15.01 3.35 3.95
CA ARG A 18 14.70 1.94 4.19
C ARG A 18 13.79 1.85 5.41
N ARG A 19 12.61 1.26 5.27
CA ARG A 19 11.62 1.12 6.34
C ARG A 19 12.20 0.56 7.64
N ARG A 20 13.14 -0.39 7.58
CA ARG A 20 13.81 -0.98 8.76
C ARG A 20 14.53 0.06 9.64
N LEU A 21 14.89 1.22 9.10
CA LEU A 21 15.52 2.30 9.84
C LEU A 21 14.60 2.90 10.91
N CYS A 22 13.27 2.79 10.77
CA CYS A 22 12.31 3.23 11.80
C CYS A 22 12.54 2.57 13.18
N TRP A 23 13.18 1.39 13.20
CA TRP A 23 13.52 0.64 14.42
C TRP A 23 14.99 0.78 14.84
N GLN A 24 15.80 1.48 14.05
CA GLN A 24 17.20 1.70 14.37
C GLN A 24 17.31 2.88 15.32
N PHE A 25 18.01 2.71 16.44
CA PHE A 25 18.20 3.76 17.43
C PHE A 25 19.24 4.79 16.96
N GLN A 26 18.85 5.62 15.99
CA GLN A 26 19.64 6.72 15.43
C GLN A 26 18.80 8.00 15.37
N PRO A 27 19.39 9.19 15.61
CA PRO A 27 18.62 10.44 15.78
C PRO A 27 17.68 10.82 14.64
N VAL A 28 18.04 10.50 13.39
CA VAL A 28 17.29 10.92 12.19
C VAL A 28 16.26 9.88 11.76
N THR A 29 16.44 8.62 12.14
CA THR A 29 15.68 7.50 11.59
C THR A 29 14.83 6.77 12.61
N TYR A 30 15.17 6.85 13.90
CA TYR A 30 14.40 6.22 14.95
C TYR A 30 13.01 6.85 15.04
N ASN A 31 11.97 6.04 14.85
CA ASN A 31 10.59 6.48 15.06
C ASN A 31 10.05 5.78 16.30
N GLU A 32 9.98 6.51 17.41
CA GLU A 32 9.57 5.98 18.71
C GLU A 32 8.16 5.36 18.65
N ALA A 33 7.22 6.00 17.96
CA ALA A 33 5.86 5.49 17.82
C ALA A 33 5.83 4.15 17.08
N ILE A 34 6.56 4.01 15.96
CA ILE A 34 6.68 2.75 15.21
C ILE A 34 7.40 1.68 16.03
N ALA A 35 8.56 2.02 16.59
CA ALA A 35 9.44 1.09 17.28
C ALA A 35 8.81 0.52 18.56
N LYS A 36 8.02 1.32 19.29
CA LYS A 36 7.28 0.87 20.48
C LYS A 36 6.00 0.11 20.14
N SER A 37 5.38 0.38 18.98
CA SER A 37 4.09 -0.20 18.60
C SER A 37 4.16 -1.63 18.08
N LEU A 38 5.21 -1.99 17.31
CA LEU A 38 5.38 -3.34 16.79
C LEU A 38 6.86 -3.65 16.60
N ARG A 39 7.32 -4.83 17.02
CA ARG A 39 8.72 -5.25 16.79
C ARG A 39 9.00 -5.37 15.28
N ARG A 40 10.18 -4.93 14.86
CA ARG A 40 10.64 -4.96 13.45
C ARG A 40 10.40 -6.32 12.80
N ASP A 41 10.85 -7.39 13.45
CA ASP A 41 10.81 -8.73 12.86
C ASP A 41 9.37 -9.26 12.73
N ARG A 42 8.48 -8.88 13.65
CA ARG A 42 7.04 -9.17 13.54
C ARG A 42 6.37 -8.36 12.43
N PHE A 43 6.76 -7.10 12.24
CA PHE A 43 6.30 -6.31 11.10
C PHE A 43 6.71 -6.97 9.78
N ASP A 44 7.98 -7.36 9.66
CA ASP A 44 8.50 -7.98 8.43
C ASP A 44 7.87 -9.35 8.15
N GLU A 45 7.60 -10.14 9.19
CA GLU A 45 6.87 -11.40 9.07
C GLU A 45 5.44 -11.17 8.55
N ILE A 46 4.70 -10.22 9.12
CA ILE A 46 3.37 -9.85 8.64
C ILE A 46 3.46 -9.39 7.18
N MET A 47 4.41 -8.51 6.84
CA MET A 47 4.59 -8.03 5.47
C MET A 47 4.85 -9.18 4.48
N LYS A 48 5.64 -10.19 4.89
CA LYS A 48 6.00 -11.34 4.05
C LYS A 48 4.82 -12.29 3.81
N TYR A 49 3.96 -12.46 4.81
CA TYR A 49 2.85 -13.42 4.77
C TYR A 49 1.48 -12.74 4.64
N PHE A 50 1.45 -11.46 4.25
CA PHE A 50 0.20 -10.74 4.06
C PHE A 50 -0.51 -11.22 2.79
N HIS A 51 -1.73 -11.75 2.97
CA HIS A 51 -2.62 -12.16 1.89
C HIS A 51 -3.95 -11.44 2.06
N ALA A 52 -4.45 -10.80 0.99
CA ALA A 52 -5.74 -10.12 1.00
C ALA A 52 -6.93 -11.05 0.75
N ILE A 53 -6.67 -12.20 0.11
CA ILE A 53 -7.65 -13.22 -0.22
C ILE A 53 -7.03 -14.59 0.09
N ASP A 54 -7.84 -15.51 0.62
CA ASP A 54 -7.46 -16.92 0.78
C ASP A 54 -7.19 -17.52 -0.59
N ASN A 55 -6.02 -18.13 -0.76
CA ASN A 55 -5.54 -18.61 -2.05
C ASN A 55 -6.56 -19.58 -2.69
N PRO A 56 -7.38 -19.15 -3.66
CA PRO A 56 -8.38 -20.04 -4.23
C PRO A 56 -7.66 -20.97 -5.19
N PHE A 57 -8.00 -22.26 -5.13
CA PHE A 57 -7.48 -23.31 -6.01
C PHE A 57 -7.68 -22.99 -7.52
N GLN A 58 -8.54 -22.03 -7.84
CA GLN A 58 -8.69 -21.47 -9.18
C GLN A 58 -8.16 -20.04 -9.20
N THR A 59 -7.00 -19.87 -9.82
CA THR A 59 -6.53 -18.57 -10.25
C THR A 59 -7.54 -18.07 -11.29
N SER A 60 -8.47 -17.19 -10.88
CA SER A 60 -9.32 -16.50 -11.83
C SER A 60 -8.44 -15.89 -12.92
N ASN A 61 -8.89 -15.87 -14.18
CA ASN A 61 -8.16 -15.25 -15.31
C ASN A 61 -7.90 -13.74 -15.13
N HIS A 62 -8.25 -13.16 -13.99
CA HIS A 62 -8.05 -11.78 -13.63
C HIS A 62 -6.62 -11.51 -13.12
N LYS A 63 -5.91 -10.58 -13.76
CA LYS A 63 -4.51 -10.24 -13.43
C LYS A 63 -4.31 -9.71 -12.00
N PHE A 64 -5.36 -9.15 -11.39
CA PHE A 64 -5.30 -8.57 -10.03
C PHE A 64 -6.05 -9.38 -8.97
N ALA A 65 -6.36 -10.66 -9.25
CA ALA A 65 -7.14 -11.52 -8.36
C ALA A 65 -6.67 -11.51 -6.89
N LYS A 66 -5.34 -11.47 -6.65
CA LYS A 66 -4.74 -11.51 -5.31
C LYS A 66 -5.02 -10.29 -4.44
N VAL A 67 -5.40 -9.17 -5.04
CA VAL A 67 -5.65 -7.90 -4.34
C VAL A 67 -7.09 -7.40 -4.53
N GLN A 68 -7.94 -8.17 -5.23
CA GLN A 68 -9.30 -7.76 -5.58
C GLN A 68 -10.11 -7.33 -4.37
N ALA A 69 -10.05 -8.10 -3.27
CA ALA A 69 -10.78 -7.77 -2.04
C ALA A 69 -10.40 -6.39 -1.47
N LEU A 70 -9.14 -5.95 -1.64
CA LEU A 70 -8.75 -4.60 -1.22
C LEU A 70 -9.39 -3.54 -2.11
N PHE A 71 -9.40 -3.74 -3.44
CA PHE A 71 -10.06 -2.82 -4.36
C PHE A 71 -11.56 -2.73 -4.10
N ASP A 72 -12.22 -3.85 -3.84
CA ASP A 72 -13.66 -3.88 -3.56
C ASP A 72 -13.99 -3.08 -2.30
N ILE A 73 -13.20 -3.25 -1.23
CA ILE A 73 -13.34 -2.48 0.02
C ILE A 73 -13.10 -0.99 -0.22
N LEU A 74 -12.05 -0.63 -0.96
CA LEU A 74 -11.73 0.77 -1.24
C LEU A 74 -12.82 1.43 -2.08
N ASN A 75 -13.21 0.82 -3.20
CA ASN A 75 -14.25 1.35 -4.08
C ASN A 75 -15.58 1.50 -3.35
N THR A 76 -15.98 0.50 -2.55
CA THR A 76 -17.22 0.57 -1.76
C THR A 76 -17.20 1.77 -0.80
N ASN A 77 -16.10 1.97 -0.08
CA ASN A 77 -15.99 3.06 0.88
C ASN A 77 -15.87 4.42 0.18
N PHE A 78 -15.08 4.53 -0.89
CA PHE A 78 -14.95 5.78 -1.62
C PHE A 78 -16.24 6.20 -2.30
N SER A 79 -17.03 5.27 -2.85
CA SER A 79 -18.36 5.61 -3.37
C SER A 79 -19.30 6.06 -2.26
N LYS A 80 -19.27 5.38 -1.10
CA LYS A 80 -20.14 5.72 0.04
C LYS A 80 -19.83 7.08 0.67
N PHE A 81 -18.55 7.45 0.79
CA PHE A 81 -18.11 8.68 1.46
C PHE A 81 -17.73 9.79 0.47
N GLY A 82 -17.65 9.48 -0.82
CA GLY A 82 -17.25 10.40 -1.87
C GLY A 82 -18.29 11.46 -2.18
N GLU A 83 -19.57 11.22 -1.88
CA GLU A 83 -20.66 12.20 -2.04
C GLU A 83 -20.47 13.47 -1.21
N VAL A 84 -19.56 13.46 -0.23
CA VAL A 84 -19.15 14.64 0.53
C VAL A 84 -18.41 15.65 -0.37
N PHE A 85 -17.82 15.19 -1.47
CA PHE A 85 -17.17 16.05 -2.46
C PHE A 85 -18.17 16.44 -3.56
N ASP A 86 -18.22 17.72 -3.92
CA ASP A 86 -19.11 18.24 -4.97
C ASP A 86 -18.82 17.53 -6.32
N PRO A 87 -19.78 16.78 -6.89
CA PRO A 87 -19.57 16.03 -8.13
C PRO A 87 -19.57 16.92 -9.38
N THR A 88 -19.84 18.22 -9.25
CA THR A 88 -19.95 19.14 -10.40
C THR A 88 -18.60 19.34 -11.11
N TYR A 89 -17.49 19.30 -10.37
CA TYR A 89 -16.15 19.58 -10.91
C TYR A 89 -15.20 18.40 -10.66
N VAL A 90 -15.39 17.32 -11.43
CA VAL A 90 -14.55 16.12 -11.37
C VAL A 90 -13.54 16.13 -12.50
N SER A 91 -12.26 15.96 -12.14
CA SER A 91 -11.19 15.66 -13.10
C SER A 91 -10.88 14.17 -13.05
N ILE A 92 -10.79 13.54 -14.22
CA ILE A 92 -10.44 12.12 -14.37
C ILE A 92 -9.11 12.06 -15.10
N ASP A 93 -8.13 11.41 -14.49
CA ASP A 93 -6.79 11.23 -15.05
C ASP A 93 -6.21 9.87 -14.63
N GLU A 94 -5.15 9.44 -15.29
CA GLU A 94 -4.44 8.20 -15.02
C GLU A 94 -3.23 8.42 -14.10
N ALA A 95 -3.10 7.58 -13.07
CA ALA A 95 -1.92 7.56 -12.21
C ALA A 95 -1.17 6.24 -12.37
N MET A 96 0.16 6.30 -12.43
CA MET A 96 1.01 5.11 -12.50
C MET A 96 1.70 4.87 -11.16
N ASN A 97 1.55 3.66 -10.62
CA ASN A 97 2.26 3.25 -9.42
C ASN A 97 3.59 2.60 -9.83
N PRO A 98 4.76 3.12 -9.39
CA PRO A 98 6.05 2.54 -9.74
C PRO A 98 6.14 1.10 -9.22
N TYR A 99 6.44 0.18 -10.13
CA TYR A 99 6.65 -1.23 -9.81
C TYR A 99 7.74 -1.82 -10.70
N PHE A 100 8.84 -2.26 -10.08
CA PHE A 100 10.04 -2.68 -10.83
C PHE A 100 10.05 -4.17 -11.17
N GLU A 101 9.32 -4.99 -10.43
CA GLU A 101 9.30 -6.44 -10.65
C GLU A 101 8.40 -6.85 -11.83
N ARG A 102 8.32 -8.17 -12.07
CA ARG A 102 7.59 -8.75 -13.20
C ARG A 102 6.10 -8.83 -12.87
N HIS A 103 5.29 -8.05 -13.58
CA HIS A 103 3.83 -8.17 -13.54
C HIS A 103 3.22 -8.01 -14.94
N PRO A 104 2.28 -8.87 -15.38
CA PRO A 104 1.67 -8.81 -16.71
C PRO A 104 0.82 -7.56 -17.01
N SER A 105 0.53 -6.75 -15.99
CA SER A 105 -0.16 -5.45 -16.14
C SER A 105 0.79 -4.25 -16.08
N LYS A 106 2.11 -4.47 -15.93
CA LYS A 106 3.08 -3.38 -15.93
C LYS A 106 3.16 -2.74 -17.31
N GLN A 107 3.08 -1.42 -17.38
CA GLN A 107 3.20 -0.64 -18.60
C GLN A 107 4.38 0.33 -18.48
N PHE A 108 5.02 0.64 -19.61
CA PHE A 108 6.02 1.69 -19.70
C PHE A 108 5.38 2.91 -20.35
N LEU A 109 5.39 4.04 -19.65
CA LEU A 109 4.90 5.33 -20.15
C LEU A 109 6.07 6.30 -20.24
N ARG A 110 6.44 6.68 -21.47
CA ARG A 110 7.54 7.61 -21.71
C ARG A 110 7.19 9.00 -21.17
N GLY A 111 8.04 9.57 -20.31
CA GLY A 111 7.84 10.90 -19.73
C GLY A 111 7.17 10.91 -18.35
N ASN A 112 6.76 9.75 -17.81
CA ASN A 112 6.32 9.66 -16.43
C ASN A 112 7.54 9.56 -15.49
N PRO A 113 7.65 10.36 -14.41
CA PRO A 113 8.80 10.34 -13.48
C PRO A 113 8.97 9.03 -12.70
N SER A 114 8.01 8.10 -12.81
CA SER A 114 7.99 6.81 -12.09
C SER A 114 8.61 5.63 -12.88
N GLY A 115 9.16 5.88 -14.07
CA GLY A 115 9.78 4.89 -14.97
C GLY A 115 11.30 4.86 -14.93
#